data_AF-A0A8T7AP69-F1
#
_entry.id   AF-A0A8T7AP69-F1
#
_cell.length_a   1.000
_cell.length_b   1.000
_cell.length_c   1.000
_cell.angle_alpha   90.00
_cell.angle_beta   90.00
_cell.angle_gamma   90.00
#
_symmetry.space_group_name_H-M   'P 1'
#
loop_
_entity.id
_entity.type
_entity.pdbx_description
1 polymer ?
#
loop_
_entity_poly.entity_id
_entity_poly.type
_entity_poly.pdbx_seq_one_letter_code
_entity_poly.pdbx_strand_id
1 'polypeptide(L)'
;MGQPRTYTLYELEAESGFDKRTITYYISMGLLPRVGRRGPKTTYPQEFHDRLMFVKRTRDLQDDGQLRAVTLNEIGEVMRDLSADDYGALARGERSDDWIRELFVEPDWDTSGMAAEVATDYGDIPLGRAVDRTDTRSARMASLRQRRRQMRMRPEPSGKTFDWADAGDRSAPADTTDDAFGEQALDPTFPEPAAWSAELSLGSDRADDAELLERLSELSRIVQARAGVGAQSTSDYSGERLIRVPITDDIMLSVRNVPEGDAQLVEDLADLLRQVMRMG
;
A
#
# COMPACT_ATOMS: atom_id res chain seq x y z
N MET A 1 -39.24 -19.70 0.23
CA MET A 1 -37.93 -19.05 0.03
C MET A 1 -38.16 -17.81 -0.83
N GLY A 2 -37.84 -16.62 -0.33
CA GLY A 2 -37.95 -15.39 -1.13
C GLY A 2 -36.95 -15.44 -2.29
N GLN A 3 -37.29 -14.86 -3.44
CA GLN A 3 -36.34 -14.76 -4.55
C GLN A 3 -35.14 -13.90 -4.12
N PRO A 4 -33.89 -14.30 -4.42
CA PRO A 4 -32.72 -13.49 -4.10
C PRO A 4 -32.82 -12.17 -4.85
N ARG A 5 -32.71 -11.04 -4.13
CA ARG A 5 -32.71 -9.73 -4.77
C ARG A 5 -31.45 -9.58 -5.60
N THR A 6 -31.56 -8.81 -6.67
CA THR A 6 -30.43 -8.44 -7.52
C THR A 6 -30.27 -6.93 -7.48
N TYR A 7 -29.03 -6.48 -7.52
CA TYR A 7 -28.67 -5.07 -7.43
C TYR A 7 -27.91 -4.65 -8.67
N THR A 8 -28.14 -3.43 -9.13
CA THR A 8 -27.27 -2.75 -10.09
C THR A 8 -26.08 -2.14 -9.35
N LEU A 9 -25.03 -1.78 -10.09
CA LEU A 9 -23.86 -1.13 -9.49
C LEU A 9 -24.20 0.20 -8.79
N TYR A 10 -25.23 0.91 -9.28
CA TYR A 10 -25.72 2.15 -8.68
C TYR A 10 -26.44 1.91 -7.35
N GLU A 11 -27.24 0.86 -7.26
CA GLU A 11 -27.92 0.48 -6.01
C GLU A 11 -26.89 0.02 -4.97
N LEU A 12 -25.88 -0.77 -5.38
CA LEU A 12 -24.78 -1.14 -4.48
C LEU A 12 -24.04 0.08 -3.94
N GLU A 13 -23.76 1.07 -4.78
CA GLU A 13 -23.13 2.33 -4.36
C GLU A 13 -24.01 3.10 -3.38
N ALA A 14 -25.30 3.24 -3.67
CA ALA A 14 -26.24 3.95 -2.82
C ALA A 14 -26.45 3.30 -1.45
N GLU A 15 -26.53 1.97 -1.39
CA GLU A 15 -26.79 1.22 -0.15
C GLU A 15 -25.52 1.02 0.68
N SER A 16 -24.41 0.62 0.05
CA SER A 16 -23.16 0.39 0.77
C SER A 16 -22.42 1.70 1.10
N GLY A 17 -22.54 2.73 0.26
CA GLY A 17 -21.75 3.96 0.36
C GLY A 17 -20.35 3.86 -0.26
N PHE A 18 -19.99 2.73 -0.86
CA PHE A 18 -18.76 2.58 -1.63
C PHE A 18 -18.96 3.06 -3.06
N ASP A 19 -18.04 3.89 -3.55
CA ASP A 19 -18.09 4.32 -4.95
C ASP A 19 -17.85 3.14 -5.92
N LYS A 20 -18.30 3.29 -7.17
CA LYS A 20 -18.18 2.24 -8.20
C LYS A 20 -16.76 1.76 -8.46
N ARG A 21 -15.76 2.65 -8.35
CA ARG A 21 -14.36 2.31 -8.57
C ARG A 21 -13.85 1.44 -7.43
N THR A 22 -14.23 1.75 -6.19
CA THR A 22 -13.93 0.94 -5.01
C THR A 22 -14.57 -0.45 -5.11
N ILE A 23 -15.84 -0.54 -5.51
CA ILE A 23 -16.50 -1.84 -5.74
C ILE A 23 -15.78 -2.65 -6.82
N THR A 24 -15.40 -2.01 -7.93
CA THR A 24 -14.65 -2.67 -9.02
C THR A 24 -13.27 -3.16 -8.55
N TYR A 25 -12.60 -2.37 -7.72
CA TYR A 25 -11.33 -2.74 -7.10
C TYR A 25 -11.48 -3.97 -6.20
N TYR A 26 -12.52 -4.03 -5.35
CA TYR A 26 -12.81 -5.21 -4.52
C TYR A 26 -13.10 -6.47 -5.34
N ILE A 27 -13.77 -6.35 -6.49
CA ILE A 27 -13.94 -7.48 -7.43
C ILE A 27 -12.58 -7.92 -7.98
N SER A 28 -11.70 -6.98 -8.35
CA SER A 28 -10.38 -7.32 -8.90
C SER A 28 -9.45 -8.00 -7.89
N MET A 29 -9.55 -7.62 -6.61
CA MET A 29 -8.81 -8.23 -5.51
C MET A 29 -9.38 -9.58 -5.06
N GLY A 30 -10.53 -10.00 -5.58
CA GLY A 30 -11.18 -11.25 -5.17
C GLY A 30 -11.89 -11.19 -3.82
N LEU A 31 -12.14 -9.99 -3.29
CA LEU A 31 -12.92 -9.78 -2.07
C LEU A 31 -14.41 -10.04 -2.32
N LEU A 32 -14.87 -9.68 -3.52
CA LEU A 32 -16.20 -9.97 -4.02
C LEU A 32 -16.14 -11.07 -5.09
N PRO A 33 -17.20 -11.88 -5.26
CA PRO A 33 -17.25 -12.90 -6.31
C PRO A 33 -17.03 -12.28 -7.70
N ARG A 34 -16.62 -13.09 -8.69
CA ARG A 34 -16.55 -12.61 -10.07
C ARG A 34 -17.92 -12.72 -10.73
N VAL A 35 -18.48 -11.59 -11.17
CA VAL A 35 -19.63 -11.60 -12.10
C VAL A 35 -19.14 -11.84 -13.52
N GLY A 36 -19.81 -12.74 -14.24
CA GLY A 36 -19.43 -13.11 -15.60
C GLY A 36 -19.48 -11.93 -16.57
N ARG A 37 -20.68 -11.47 -16.93
CA ARG A 37 -20.84 -10.43 -17.96
C ARG A 37 -20.73 -9.03 -17.34
N ARG A 38 -19.75 -8.24 -17.79
CA ARG A 38 -19.59 -6.82 -17.44
C ARG A 38 -20.26 -5.94 -18.48
N GLY A 39 -21.06 -4.98 -18.05
CA GLY A 39 -21.73 -4.01 -18.92
C GLY A 39 -22.66 -3.07 -18.13
N PRO A 40 -23.26 -2.08 -18.80
CA PRO A 40 -24.08 -1.05 -18.15
C PRO A 40 -25.31 -1.57 -17.41
N LYS A 41 -25.75 -2.81 -17.72
CA LYS A 41 -26.90 -3.49 -17.13
C LYS A 41 -26.50 -4.74 -16.34
N THR A 42 -25.23 -4.84 -15.91
CA THR A 42 -24.80 -5.94 -15.06
C THR A 42 -25.56 -5.86 -13.74
N THR A 43 -26.23 -6.95 -13.42
CA THR A 43 -26.86 -7.17 -12.11
C THR A 43 -25.95 -8.05 -11.26
N TYR A 44 -25.93 -7.74 -9.98
CA TYR A 44 -25.13 -8.37 -8.96
C TYR A 44 -26.07 -9.11 -7.99
N PRO A 45 -25.76 -10.34 -7.59
CA PRO A 45 -26.59 -11.08 -6.65
C PRO A 45 -26.53 -10.45 -5.24
N GLN A 46 -27.54 -10.73 -4.40
CA GLN A 46 -27.62 -10.28 -3.00
C GLN A 46 -26.32 -10.49 -2.22
N GLU A 47 -25.61 -11.59 -2.47
CA GLU A 47 -24.33 -11.90 -1.81
C GLU A 47 -23.29 -10.76 -1.96
N PHE A 48 -23.29 -10.01 -3.07
CA PHE A 48 -22.40 -8.86 -3.24
C PHE A 48 -22.73 -7.74 -2.25
N HIS A 49 -24.01 -7.42 -2.12
CA HIS A 49 -24.46 -6.42 -1.18
C HIS A 49 -24.08 -6.83 0.24
N ASP A 50 -24.35 -8.09 0.62
CA ASP A 50 -24.11 -8.55 1.98
C ASP A 50 -22.61 -8.56 2.34
N ARG A 51 -21.75 -8.97 1.39
CA ARG A 51 -20.29 -8.86 1.53
C ARG A 51 -19.82 -7.42 1.65
N LEU A 52 -20.39 -6.49 0.87
CA LEU A 52 -20.07 -5.06 0.99
C LEU A 52 -20.49 -4.50 2.35
N MET A 53 -21.64 -4.91 2.87
CA MET A 53 -22.09 -4.50 4.20
C MET A 53 -21.18 -5.01 5.32
N PHE A 54 -20.58 -6.20 5.17
CA PHE A 54 -19.52 -6.66 6.06
C PHE A 54 -18.30 -5.74 6.02
N VAL A 55 -17.76 -5.46 4.83
CA VAL A 55 -16.60 -4.58 4.67
C VAL A 55 -16.85 -3.19 5.26
N LYS A 56 -18.06 -2.64 5.03
CA LYS A 56 -18.48 -1.35 5.59
C LYS A 56 -18.45 -1.36 7.12
N ARG A 57 -19.14 -2.32 7.75
CA ARG A 57 -19.19 -2.43 9.21
C ARG A 57 -17.80 -2.61 9.82
N THR A 58 -16.96 -3.44 9.21
CA THR A 58 -15.58 -3.62 9.68
C THR A 58 -14.81 -2.30 9.66
N ARG A 59 -14.97 -1.48 8.61
CA ARG A 59 -14.35 -0.15 8.54
C ARG A 59 -14.93 0.83 9.55
N ASP A 60 -16.24 0.85 9.73
CA ASP A 60 -16.89 1.70 10.72
C ASP A 60 -16.35 1.39 12.13
N LEU A 61 -16.15 0.11 12.46
CA LEU A 61 -15.53 -0.31 13.72
C LEU A 61 -14.06 0.12 13.87
N GLN A 62 -13.30 0.20 12.77
CA GLN A 62 -11.93 0.72 12.79
C GLN A 62 -11.90 2.22 13.03
N ASP A 63 -12.76 2.95 12.33
CA ASP A 63 -12.87 4.41 12.42
C ASP A 63 -13.33 4.84 13.82
N ASP A 64 -14.19 4.05 14.45
CA ASP A 64 -14.62 4.21 15.84
C ASP A 64 -13.56 3.75 16.88
N GLY A 65 -12.43 3.19 16.42
CA GLY A 65 -11.36 2.69 17.28
C GLY A 65 -11.73 1.43 18.08
N GLN A 66 -12.79 0.74 17.69
CA GLN A 66 -13.24 -0.53 18.30
C GLN A 66 -12.55 -1.76 17.71
N LEU A 67 -11.93 -1.60 16.55
CA LEU A 67 -11.13 -2.61 15.88
C LEU A 67 -9.72 -2.06 15.65
N ARG A 68 -8.71 -2.94 15.66
CA ARG A 68 -7.36 -2.57 15.22
C ARG A 68 -7.36 -2.17 13.75
N ALA A 69 -6.28 -1.55 13.29
CA ALA A 69 -6.07 -1.38 11.85
C ALA A 69 -5.95 -2.76 11.19
N VAL A 70 -7.01 -3.18 10.49
CA VAL A 70 -7.09 -4.41 9.70
C VAL A 70 -7.03 -4.01 8.23
N THR A 71 -6.13 -4.66 7.51
CA THR A 71 -5.89 -4.47 6.09
C THR A 71 -6.99 -5.14 5.25
N LEU A 72 -7.12 -4.71 4.00
CA LEU A 72 -8.08 -5.33 3.07
C LEU A 72 -7.76 -6.80 2.78
N ASN A 73 -6.50 -7.24 2.90
CA ASN A 73 -6.13 -8.63 2.69
C ASN A 73 -6.64 -9.52 3.83
N GLU A 74 -6.45 -9.09 5.09
CA GLU A 74 -6.96 -9.79 6.27
C GLU A 74 -8.49 -9.89 6.25
N ILE A 75 -9.17 -8.80 5.86
CA ILE A 75 -10.63 -8.82 5.63
C ILE A 75 -10.98 -9.88 4.58
N GLY A 76 -10.21 -9.96 3.49
CA GLY A 76 -10.38 -10.96 2.45
C GLY A 76 -10.13 -12.39 2.89
N GLU A 77 -9.21 -12.62 3.81
CA GLU A 77 -8.95 -13.94 4.41
C GLU A 77 -10.13 -14.40 5.26
N VAL A 78 -10.58 -13.56 6.21
CA VAL A 78 -11.77 -13.86 7.03
C VAL A 78 -13.00 -14.13 6.15
N MET A 79 -13.18 -13.35 5.08
CA MET A 79 -14.30 -13.53 4.16
C MET A 79 -14.26 -14.84 3.37
N ARG A 80 -13.13 -15.53 3.25
CA ARG A 80 -13.09 -16.85 2.58
C ARG A 80 -13.67 -17.96 3.45
N ASP A 81 -13.61 -17.79 4.77
CA ASP A 81 -14.06 -18.79 5.73
C ASP A 81 -15.54 -18.60 6.13
N LEU A 82 -16.11 -17.42 5.85
CA LEU A 82 -17.51 -17.11 6.14
C LEU A 82 -18.47 -17.64 5.06
N SER A 83 -19.63 -18.13 5.49
CA SER A 83 -20.69 -18.61 4.61
C SER A 83 -21.59 -17.48 4.08
N ALA A 84 -22.34 -17.73 3.00
CA ALA A 84 -23.35 -16.81 2.48
C ALA A 84 -24.39 -16.39 3.53
N ASP A 85 -24.75 -17.32 4.42
CA ASP A 85 -25.73 -17.09 5.48
C ASP A 85 -25.19 -16.15 6.57
N ASP A 86 -23.88 -16.17 6.85
CA ASP A 86 -23.26 -15.26 7.81
C ASP A 86 -23.32 -13.81 7.33
N TYR A 87 -23.03 -13.59 6.04
CA TYR A 87 -23.18 -12.27 5.43
C TYR A 87 -24.63 -11.79 5.45
N GLY A 88 -25.57 -12.67 5.09
CA GLY A 88 -27.00 -12.33 5.10
C GLY A 88 -27.55 -12.05 6.50
N ALA A 89 -27.06 -12.75 7.52
CA ALA A 89 -27.41 -12.47 8.92
C ALA A 89 -26.85 -11.12 9.37
N LEU A 90 -25.61 -10.80 8.99
CA LEU A 90 -25.02 -9.49 9.27
C LEU A 90 -25.78 -8.35 8.57
N ALA A 91 -26.06 -8.47 7.28
CA ALA A 91 -26.76 -7.44 6.51
C ALA A 91 -28.17 -7.14 7.07
N ARG A 92 -28.83 -8.13 7.67
CA ARG A 92 -30.13 -7.97 8.37
C ARG A 92 -30.00 -7.45 9.81
N GLY A 93 -28.79 -7.28 10.32
CA GLY A 93 -28.51 -6.84 11.69
C GLY A 93 -28.69 -7.94 12.75
N GLU A 94 -28.72 -9.20 12.35
CA GLU A 94 -28.86 -10.35 13.26
C GLU A 94 -27.52 -10.75 13.91
N ARG A 95 -26.40 -10.41 13.27
CA ARG A 95 -25.06 -10.52 13.86
C ARG A 95 -24.66 -9.19 14.51
N SER A 96 -24.10 -9.27 15.71
CA SER A 96 -23.60 -8.13 16.47
C SER A 96 -22.21 -7.69 15.99
N ASP A 97 -21.81 -6.48 16.37
CA ASP A 97 -20.47 -5.98 16.10
C ASP A 97 -19.40 -6.76 16.89
N ASP A 98 -19.73 -7.27 18.08
CA ASP A 98 -18.84 -8.12 18.88
C ASP A 98 -18.44 -9.38 18.10
N TRP A 99 -19.37 -9.98 17.35
CA TRP A 99 -19.07 -11.12 16.48
C TRP A 99 -18.04 -10.76 15.40
N ILE A 100 -18.11 -9.54 14.82
CA ILE A 100 -17.10 -9.10 13.86
C ILE A 100 -15.75 -8.93 14.53
N ARG A 101 -15.71 -8.36 15.73
CA ARG A 101 -14.44 -8.19 16.48
C ARG A 101 -13.80 -9.53 16.78
N GLU A 102 -14.58 -10.53 17.18
CA GLU A 102 -14.11 -11.91 17.44
C GLU A 102 -13.42 -12.53 16.22
N LEU A 103 -13.83 -12.19 14.99
CA LEU A 103 -13.18 -12.69 13.77
C LEU A 103 -11.77 -12.13 13.53
N PHE A 104 -11.46 -10.96 14.11
CA PHE A 104 -10.18 -10.28 13.96
C PHE A 104 -9.36 -10.26 15.26
N VAL A 105 -9.83 -10.97 16.30
CA VAL A 105 -8.96 -11.34 17.41
C VAL A 105 -7.97 -12.33 16.83
N GLU A 106 -6.75 -11.87 16.58
CA GLU A 106 -5.66 -12.79 16.26
C GLU A 106 -5.67 -13.88 17.35
N PRO A 107 -5.67 -15.18 16.99
CA PRO A 107 -5.16 -16.15 17.95
C PRO A 107 -3.79 -15.62 18.33
N ASP A 108 -3.48 -15.43 19.62
CA ASP A 108 -2.23 -14.83 20.07
C ASP A 108 -1.02 -15.45 19.34
N TRP A 109 -0.57 -14.84 18.25
CA TRP A 109 0.79 -15.00 17.74
C TRP A 109 1.68 -13.99 18.47
N ASP A 110 1.32 -13.70 19.73
CA ASP A 110 2.14 -13.06 20.73
C ASP A 110 3.33 -13.98 21.05
N THR A 111 4.20 -14.12 20.06
CA THR A 111 5.56 -14.62 20.18
C THR A 111 6.39 -13.69 21.06
N SER A 112 5.84 -12.58 21.55
CA SER A 112 6.35 -11.82 22.69
C SER A 112 6.52 -12.68 23.94
N GLY A 113 5.69 -13.73 24.11
CA GLY A 113 5.86 -14.76 25.15
C GLY A 113 6.86 -15.87 24.80
N MET A 114 7.29 -15.97 23.54
CA MET A 114 8.39 -16.84 23.07
C MET A 114 9.66 -16.04 22.73
N ALA A 115 9.76 -14.79 23.17
CA ALA A 115 11.05 -14.21 23.46
C ALA A 115 11.66 -15.09 24.56
N ALA A 116 12.43 -16.08 24.14
CA ALA A 116 13.32 -16.83 25.00
C ALA A 116 13.98 -15.83 25.96
N GLU A 117 14.08 -16.20 27.23
CA GLU A 117 14.96 -15.55 28.19
C GLU A 117 16.40 -15.60 27.64
N VAL A 118 16.72 -14.73 26.67
CA VAL A 118 18.08 -14.39 26.33
C VAL A 118 18.51 -13.57 27.52
N ALA A 119 19.21 -14.25 28.44
CA ALA A 119 19.90 -13.62 29.55
C ALA A 119 20.64 -12.39 29.00
N THR A 120 20.09 -11.20 29.24
CA THR A 120 20.74 -9.94 28.96
C THR A 120 21.85 -9.77 30.00
N ASP A 121 22.97 -10.43 29.76
CA ASP A 121 24.27 -10.01 30.26
C ASP A 121 24.74 -8.81 29.41
N TYR A 122 23.99 -7.71 29.50
CA TYR A 122 24.44 -6.41 29.02
C TYR A 122 25.16 -5.74 30.19
N GLY A 123 26.46 -6.01 30.27
CA GLY A 123 27.37 -5.26 31.12
C GLY A 123 27.28 -3.75 30.86
N ASP A 124 27.29 -3.00 31.96
CA ASP A 124 27.44 -1.55 32.11
C ASP A 124 27.73 -0.74 30.83
N ILE A 125 26.68 -0.24 30.18
CA ILE A 125 26.78 0.91 29.30
C ILE A 125 26.43 2.16 30.12
N PRO A 126 27.36 3.12 30.30
CA PRO A 126 27.07 4.34 31.04
C PRO A 126 26.05 5.20 30.29
N LEU A 127 24.83 5.29 30.85
CA LEU A 127 23.76 6.15 30.37
C LEU A 127 24.15 7.63 30.48
N GLY A 128 24.54 8.20 29.33
CA GLY A 128 24.72 9.62 29.16
C GLY A 128 23.40 10.37 29.06
N ARG A 129 23.16 11.23 30.06
CA ARG A 129 22.51 12.56 29.96
C ARG A 129 21.05 12.61 29.51
N ALA A 130 20.18 12.75 30.51
CA ALA A 130 18.78 13.16 30.38
C ALA A 130 18.66 14.48 29.59
N VAL A 131 17.91 14.44 28.49
CA VAL A 131 17.44 15.64 27.79
C VAL A 131 16.03 15.93 28.27
N ASP A 132 15.90 17.05 28.97
CA ASP A 132 14.65 17.59 29.52
C ASP A 132 13.67 17.90 28.38
N ARG A 133 12.56 17.15 28.32
CA ARG A 133 11.49 17.30 27.31
C ARG A 133 10.29 17.96 27.97
N THR A 134 10.37 19.27 28.17
CA THR A 134 9.24 20.08 28.65
C THR A 134 9.04 21.34 27.82
N ASP A 135 8.96 21.27 26.48
CA ASP A 135 8.65 22.50 25.71
C ASP A 135 8.02 22.36 24.30
N THR A 136 7.08 21.43 24.08
CA THR A 136 6.43 21.27 22.75
C THR A 136 4.92 21.55 22.72
N ARG A 137 4.28 21.91 23.84
CA ARG A 137 2.82 22.13 23.88
C ARG A 137 2.40 23.55 23.48
N SER A 138 3.25 24.56 23.68
CA SER A 138 2.93 25.97 23.42
C SER A 138 3.05 26.36 21.93
N ALA A 139 3.93 25.71 21.17
CA ALA A 139 4.12 26.00 19.74
C ALA A 139 2.96 25.51 18.85
N ARG A 140 2.23 24.47 19.27
CA ARG A 140 1.16 23.84 18.45
C ARG A 140 -0.15 24.65 18.45
N MET A 141 -0.40 25.50 19.46
CA MET A 141 -1.61 26.32 19.55
C MET A 141 -1.52 27.65 18.77
N ALA A 142 -0.31 28.14 18.49
CA ALA A 142 -0.12 29.38 17.72
C ALA A 142 -0.39 29.20 16.21
N SER A 143 -0.13 28.01 15.65
CA SER A 143 -0.23 27.79 14.19
C SER A 143 -1.68 27.62 13.68
N LEU A 144 -2.62 27.20 14.53
CA LEU A 144 -4.03 27.01 14.17
C LEU A 144 -4.81 28.33 13.98
N ARG A 145 -4.42 29.43 14.65
CA ARG A 145 -5.07 30.74 14.49
C ARG A 145 -4.68 31.46 13.20
N GLN A 146 -3.50 31.17 12.67
CA GLN A 146 -3.00 31.83 11.45
C GLN A 146 -3.62 31.22 10.17
N ARG A 147 -3.87 29.90 10.17
CA ARG A 147 -4.48 29.18 9.04
C ARG A 147 -5.95 29.56 8.80
N ARG A 148 -6.70 29.91 9.85
CA ARG A 148 -8.12 30.30 9.74
C ARG A 148 -8.34 31.67 9.11
N ARG A 149 -7.30 32.52 9.05
CA ARG A 149 -7.37 33.87 8.45
C ARG A 149 -7.11 33.86 6.94
N GLN A 150 -6.48 32.82 6.39
CA GLN A 150 -6.18 32.71 4.94
C GLN A 150 -7.32 32.12 4.09
N MET A 151 -8.28 31.39 4.68
CA MET A 151 -9.38 30.79 3.90
C MET A 151 -10.54 31.74 3.56
N ARG A 152 -10.51 33.01 4.01
CA ARG A 152 -11.61 33.97 3.78
C ARG A 152 -11.46 34.83 2.52
N MET A 153 -10.45 34.58 1.69
CA MET A 153 -10.12 35.39 0.51
C MET A 153 -9.99 34.55 -0.77
N ARG A 154 -10.89 33.57 -1.00
CA ARG A 154 -10.94 32.87 -2.29
C ARG A 154 -12.15 33.37 -3.10
N PRO A 155 -11.94 34.10 -4.20
CA PRO A 155 -13.01 34.52 -5.09
C PRO A 155 -13.65 33.29 -5.78
N GLU A 156 -14.97 33.33 -5.92
CA GLU A 156 -15.77 32.27 -6.54
C GLU A 156 -15.39 32.07 -8.02
N PRO A 157 -15.25 30.82 -8.50
CA PRO A 157 -15.06 30.55 -9.92
C PRO A 157 -16.38 30.77 -10.66
N SER A 158 -16.40 31.79 -11.52
CA SER A 158 -17.52 32.10 -12.42
C SER A 158 -17.84 30.91 -13.32
N GLY A 159 -19.12 30.52 -13.36
CA GLY A 159 -19.63 29.46 -14.21
C GLY A 159 -19.33 29.68 -15.69
N LYS A 160 -18.58 28.75 -16.28
CA LYS A 160 -18.59 28.48 -17.71
C LYS A 160 -19.20 27.10 -17.91
N THR A 161 -20.44 27.11 -18.38
CA THR A 161 -21.14 25.94 -18.91
C THR A 161 -20.35 25.40 -20.10
N PHE A 162 -19.84 24.18 -19.96
CA PHE A 162 -19.10 23.46 -20.99
C PHE A 162 -20.11 22.72 -21.86
N ASP A 163 -20.36 23.24 -23.06
CA ASP A 163 -21.30 22.69 -24.04
C ASP A 163 -20.65 21.48 -24.76
N TRP A 164 -21.29 20.31 -24.68
CA TRP A 164 -20.78 19.03 -25.21
C TRP A 164 -21.33 18.68 -26.61
N ALA A 165 -21.92 19.64 -27.31
CA ALA A 165 -22.66 19.42 -28.54
C ALA A 165 -21.84 19.72 -29.81
N ASP A 166 -20.61 19.20 -29.95
CA ASP A 166 -19.96 19.13 -31.28
C ASP A 166 -18.78 18.14 -31.32
N ALA A 167 -19.06 16.86 -31.49
CA ALA A 167 -18.04 15.88 -31.86
C ALA A 167 -18.57 15.02 -33.00
N GLY A 168 -18.50 15.59 -34.20
CA GLY A 168 -18.72 14.92 -35.46
C GLY A 168 -17.78 13.73 -35.66
N ASP A 169 -18.40 12.65 -36.13
CA ASP A 169 -17.98 11.82 -37.26
C ASP A 169 -16.47 11.79 -37.54
N ARG A 170 -15.79 10.76 -37.01
CA ARG A 170 -14.48 10.33 -37.50
C ARG A 170 -14.62 8.92 -38.05
N SER A 171 -14.85 8.91 -39.36
CA SER A 171 -14.64 7.75 -40.23
C SER A 171 -13.24 7.19 -40.04
N ALA A 172 -13.17 5.89 -39.81
CA ALA A 172 -11.93 5.11 -39.76
C ALA A 172 -11.39 4.91 -41.19
N PRO A 173 -10.09 5.10 -41.44
CA PRO A 173 -9.45 4.51 -42.60
C PRO A 173 -9.04 3.07 -42.29
N ALA A 174 -9.50 2.17 -43.15
CA ALA A 174 -8.96 0.85 -43.31
C ALA A 174 -7.59 0.92 -44.02
N ASP A 175 -6.81 -0.14 -43.77
CA ASP A 175 -5.85 -0.73 -44.70
C ASP A 175 -4.49 -0.04 -44.87
N THR A 176 -3.43 -0.66 -44.33
CA THR A 176 -2.10 -0.68 -44.97
C THR A 176 -1.25 -1.81 -44.39
N THR A 177 -1.14 -2.88 -45.19
CA THR A 177 0.07 -3.64 -45.56
C THR A 177 1.03 -4.15 -44.47
N ASP A 178 1.14 -5.48 -44.44
CA ASP A 178 2.36 -6.25 -44.75
C ASP A 178 3.66 -5.43 -44.73
N ASP A 179 4.47 -5.63 -43.69
CA ASP A 179 5.91 -5.42 -43.77
C ASP A 179 6.64 -6.58 -43.08
N ALA A 180 7.47 -7.23 -43.90
CA ALA A 180 8.29 -8.36 -43.58
C ALA A 180 9.38 -7.98 -42.58
N PHE A 181 9.29 -8.49 -41.35
CA PHE A 181 10.42 -8.49 -40.42
C PHE A 181 11.40 -9.58 -40.84
N GLY A 182 12.47 -9.17 -41.51
CA GLY A 182 13.63 -10.00 -41.78
C GLY A 182 14.28 -10.47 -40.48
N GLU A 183 14.40 -11.79 -40.34
CA GLU A 183 15.23 -12.46 -39.34
C GLU A 183 16.70 -12.06 -39.55
N GLN A 184 17.18 -11.08 -38.79
CA GLN A 184 18.61 -10.95 -38.52
C GLN A 184 18.94 -11.79 -37.29
N ALA A 185 19.51 -12.97 -37.54
CA ALA A 185 20.18 -13.77 -36.53
C ALA A 185 21.34 -12.96 -35.93
N LEU A 186 21.11 -12.36 -34.77
CA LEU A 186 22.18 -11.86 -33.92
C LEU A 186 22.80 -13.06 -33.21
N ASP A 187 24.00 -13.41 -33.66
CA ASP A 187 24.90 -14.37 -33.03
C ASP A 187 25.37 -13.79 -31.68
N PRO A 188 24.96 -14.35 -30.53
CA PRO A 188 25.44 -13.88 -29.24
C PRO A 188 26.77 -14.57 -28.94
N THR A 189 27.86 -14.05 -29.53
CA THR A 189 29.21 -14.35 -29.05
C THR A 189 29.38 -13.72 -27.68
N PHE A 190 28.93 -14.42 -26.64
CA PHE A 190 29.27 -14.12 -25.26
C PHE A 190 30.78 -14.32 -25.10
N PRO A 191 31.54 -13.31 -24.63
CA PRO A 191 32.91 -13.55 -24.21
C PRO A 191 32.88 -14.56 -23.05
N GLU A 192 33.70 -15.60 -23.17
CA GLU A 192 33.91 -16.60 -22.12
C GLU A 192 34.14 -15.90 -20.77
N PRO A 193 33.52 -16.38 -19.68
CA PRO A 193 33.82 -15.88 -18.35
C PRO A 193 35.26 -16.28 -18.01
N ALA A 194 36.17 -15.34 -18.23
CA ALA A 194 37.52 -15.42 -17.74
C ALA A 194 37.48 -15.52 -16.21
N ALA A 195 37.63 -16.76 -15.72
CA ALA A 195 38.34 -17.12 -14.50
C ALA A 195 38.28 -16.09 -13.35
N TRP A 196 37.10 -15.90 -12.75
CA TRP A 196 36.97 -15.32 -11.39
C TRP A 196 36.90 -16.44 -10.34
N SER A 197 37.78 -17.43 -10.50
CA SER A 197 37.93 -18.55 -9.58
C SER A 197 39.37 -18.64 -9.11
N ALA A 198 39.83 -17.66 -8.33
CA ALA A 198 40.95 -17.83 -7.43
C ALA A 198 41.02 -16.69 -6.41
N GLU A 199 41.00 -17.09 -5.14
CA GLU A 199 41.68 -16.45 -4.00
C GLU A 199 41.21 -15.07 -3.54
N LEU A 200 40.16 -15.05 -2.71
CA LEU A 200 40.19 -14.22 -1.50
C LEU A 200 39.68 -15.02 -0.29
N SER A 201 40.59 -15.12 0.68
CA SER A 201 40.52 -15.78 1.98
C SER A 201 39.14 -15.83 2.65
N LEU A 202 38.73 -17.05 3.00
CA LEU A 202 37.79 -17.29 4.10
C LEU A 202 38.42 -16.81 5.42
N GLY A 203 38.00 -15.62 5.81
CA GLY A 203 38.25 -15.01 7.12
C GLY A 203 37.39 -13.76 7.25
N SER A 204 36.10 -13.85 6.89
CA SER A 204 35.14 -12.77 7.07
C SER A 204 34.78 -12.69 8.55
N ASP A 205 35.15 -11.57 9.16
CA ASP A 205 35.01 -11.29 10.57
C ASP A 205 33.51 -11.18 10.88
N ARG A 206 33.00 -11.92 11.87
CA ARG A 206 31.60 -11.78 12.33
C ARG A 206 31.27 -10.35 12.79
N ALA A 207 32.31 -9.57 13.08
CA ALA A 207 32.22 -8.14 13.39
C ALA A 207 31.75 -7.31 12.19
N ASP A 208 32.14 -7.68 10.96
CA ASP A 208 31.78 -6.93 9.75
C ASP A 208 30.29 -7.08 9.40
N ASP A 209 29.72 -8.27 9.63
CA ASP A 209 28.29 -8.53 9.40
C ASP A 209 27.41 -7.69 10.35
N ALA A 210 27.82 -7.55 11.61
CA ALA A 210 27.10 -6.75 12.60
C ALA A 210 27.12 -5.25 12.24
N GLU A 211 28.28 -4.73 11.82
CA GLU A 211 28.43 -3.35 11.38
C GLU A 211 27.59 -3.07 10.12
N LEU A 212 27.54 -4.00 9.17
CA LEU A 212 26.71 -3.90 7.96
C LEU A 212 25.22 -3.84 8.28
N LEU A 213 24.74 -4.71 9.18
CA LEU A 213 23.34 -4.71 9.60
C LEU A 213 22.97 -3.46 10.38
N GLU A 214 23.87 -2.95 11.23
CA GLU A 214 23.68 -1.68 11.95
C GLU A 214 23.53 -0.52 10.95
N ARG A 215 24.44 -0.42 9.98
CA ARG A 215 24.43 0.61 8.94
C ARG A 215 23.19 0.52 8.04
N LEU A 216 22.74 -0.68 7.69
CA LEU A 216 21.50 -0.90 6.96
C LEU A 216 20.29 -0.39 7.75
N SER A 217 20.25 -0.69 9.05
CA SER A 217 19.18 -0.24 9.94
C SER A 217 19.12 1.29 10.07
N GLU A 218 20.29 1.93 10.13
CA GLU A 218 20.41 3.39 10.19
C GLU A 218 19.92 4.06 8.90
N LEU A 219 20.42 3.62 7.73
CA LEU A 219 20.00 4.19 6.44
C LEU A 219 18.51 3.96 6.18
N SER A 220 17.97 2.79 6.52
CA SER A 220 16.53 2.51 6.39
C SER A 220 15.69 3.49 7.20
N ARG A 221 16.08 3.79 8.45
CA ARG A 221 15.40 4.78 9.29
C ARG A 221 15.47 6.19 8.71
N ILE A 222 16.62 6.59 8.17
CA ILE A 222 16.79 7.91 7.54
C ILE A 222 15.88 8.04 6.31
N VAL A 223 15.88 7.04 5.43
CA VAL A 223 15.05 7.03 4.22
C VAL A 223 13.55 7.05 4.58
N GLN A 224 13.12 6.25 5.56
CA GLN A 224 11.72 6.23 6.01
C GLN A 224 11.29 7.58 6.62
N ALA A 225 12.13 8.19 7.47
CA ALA A 225 11.85 9.49 8.06
C ALA A 225 11.69 10.57 6.98
N ARG A 226 12.54 10.57 5.95
CA ARG A 226 12.47 11.57 4.87
C ARG A 226 11.32 11.33 3.89
N ALA A 227 11.05 10.07 3.53
CA ALA A 227 9.92 9.70 2.68
C ALA A 227 8.56 10.02 3.33
N GLY A 228 8.46 9.90 4.66
CA GLY A 228 7.23 10.23 5.42
C GLY A 228 6.99 11.74 5.57
N VAL A 229 8.05 12.55 5.67
CA VAL A 229 7.94 14.01 5.86
C VAL A 229 7.45 14.71 4.57
N GLY A 230 7.73 14.16 3.39
CA GLY A 230 7.28 14.70 2.10
C GLY A 230 5.77 14.59 1.83
N ALA A 231 5.04 13.72 2.55
CA ALA A 231 3.62 13.51 2.32
C ALA A 231 2.71 14.67 2.80
N GLN A 232 3.22 15.57 3.65
CA GLN A 232 2.33 16.49 4.38
C GLN A 232 2.16 17.90 3.82
N SER A 233 3.05 18.49 3.01
CA SER A 233 2.84 19.91 2.68
C SER A 233 3.76 20.52 1.60
N THR A 234 3.55 20.21 0.32
CA THR A 234 3.83 21.18 -0.76
C THR A 234 2.77 21.04 -1.85
N SER A 235 1.86 22.00 -1.90
CA SER A 235 0.66 21.98 -2.74
C SER A 235 0.90 22.24 -4.23
N ASP A 236 2.14 22.42 -4.69
CA ASP A 236 2.36 23.12 -5.96
C ASP A 236 3.03 22.30 -7.07
N TYR A 237 3.44 21.04 -6.84
CA TYR A 237 3.93 20.16 -7.91
C TYR A 237 3.50 18.69 -7.66
N SER A 238 2.32 18.31 -8.14
CA SER A 238 1.69 16.99 -7.91
C SER A 238 2.18 15.89 -8.86
N GLY A 239 3.47 15.60 -8.85
CA GLY A 239 4.00 14.36 -9.41
C GLY A 239 4.45 13.46 -8.26
N GLU A 240 3.76 12.35 -8.02
CA GLU A 240 4.29 11.30 -7.14
C GLU A 240 5.65 10.87 -7.70
N ARG A 241 6.74 11.20 -7.00
CA ARG A 241 8.08 10.83 -7.44
C ARG A 241 8.42 9.45 -6.88
N LEU A 242 8.69 8.52 -7.79
CA LEU A 242 9.02 7.14 -7.48
C LEU A 242 10.45 6.85 -7.95
N ILE A 243 11.33 6.52 -7.00
CA ILE A 243 12.69 6.06 -7.29
C ILE A 243 12.70 4.53 -7.24
N ARG A 244 13.23 3.89 -8.28
CA ARG A 244 13.37 2.44 -8.38
C ARG A 244 14.82 2.09 -8.63
N VAL A 245 15.37 1.24 -7.77
CA VAL A 245 16.75 0.76 -7.85
C VAL A 245 16.73 -0.77 -7.84
N PRO A 246 17.28 -1.45 -8.86
CA PRO A 246 17.34 -2.91 -8.87
C PRO A 246 18.35 -3.42 -7.83
N ILE A 247 17.95 -4.33 -6.96
CA ILE A 247 18.87 -5.00 -6.01
C ILE A 247 19.45 -6.23 -6.70
N THR A 248 18.60 -7.07 -7.27
CA THR A 248 18.94 -8.25 -8.10
C THR A 248 18.08 -8.27 -9.37
N ASP A 249 18.21 -9.29 -10.21
CA ASP A 249 17.40 -9.45 -11.43
C ASP A 249 15.90 -9.57 -11.14
N ASP A 250 15.55 -10.05 -9.94
CA ASP A 250 14.19 -10.33 -9.49
C ASP A 250 13.69 -9.40 -8.37
N ILE A 251 14.58 -8.67 -7.68
CA ILE A 251 14.22 -7.80 -6.55
C ILE A 251 14.53 -6.33 -6.88
N MET A 252 13.53 -5.46 -6.72
CA MET A 252 13.68 -4.01 -6.86
C MET A 252 13.31 -3.26 -5.59
N LEU A 253 14.17 -2.31 -5.19
CA LEU A 253 13.87 -1.32 -4.17
C LEU A 253 13.04 -0.19 -4.80
N SER A 254 11.90 0.12 -4.20
CA SER A 254 10.99 1.15 -4.69
C SER A 254 10.63 2.11 -3.56
N VAL A 255 11.14 3.35 -3.61
CA VAL A 255 10.89 4.37 -2.59
C VAL A 255 10.09 5.53 -3.18
N ARG A 256 9.02 5.92 -2.49
CA ARG A 256 8.09 7.00 -2.89
C ARG A 256 8.41 8.29 -2.13
N ASN A 257 8.12 9.42 -2.75
CA ASN A 257 8.20 10.75 -2.14
C ASN A 257 9.58 11.12 -1.58
N VAL A 258 10.64 10.63 -2.24
CA VAL A 258 12.02 10.96 -1.87
C VAL A 258 12.38 12.32 -2.47
N PRO A 259 12.89 13.27 -1.67
CA PRO A 259 13.43 14.54 -2.17
C PRO A 259 14.53 14.33 -3.22
N GLU A 260 14.69 15.25 -4.16
CA GLU A 260 15.72 15.15 -5.20
C GLU A 260 17.15 15.04 -4.66
N GLY A 261 17.44 15.72 -3.56
CA GLY A 261 18.75 15.64 -2.89
C GLY A 261 19.02 14.31 -2.19
N ASP A 262 18.02 13.41 -2.09
CA ASP A 262 18.10 12.17 -1.32
C ASP A 262 18.19 10.92 -2.20
N ALA A 263 18.30 11.08 -3.53
CA ALA A 263 18.44 9.94 -4.44
C ALA A 263 19.66 9.07 -4.10
N GLN A 264 20.77 9.68 -3.68
CA GLN A 264 21.98 8.95 -3.29
C GLN A 264 21.75 8.05 -2.06
N LEU A 265 20.92 8.46 -1.10
CA LEU A 265 20.62 7.64 0.08
C LEU A 265 19.87 6.35 -0.29
N VAL A 266 19.05 6.39 -1.35
CA VAL A 266 18.32 5.22 -1.85
C VAL A 266 19.27 4.26 -2.55
N GLU A 267 20.25 4.77 -3.31
CA GLU A 267 21.31 3.96 -3.92
C GLU A 267 22.22 3.32 -2.86
N ASP A 268 22.67 4.09 -1.87
CA ASP A 268 23.50 3.58 -0.77
C ASP A 268 22.78 2.46 0.01
N LEU A 269 21.46 2.61 0.22
CA LEU A 269 20.61 1.57 0.82
C LEU A 269 20.53 0.33 -0.06
N ALA A 270 20.39 0.50 -1.38
CA ALA A 270 20.37 -0.62 -2.31
C ALA A 270 21.72 -1.36 -2.34
N ASP A 271 22.84 -0.64 -2.28
CA ASP A 271 24.18 -1.24 -2.21
C ASP A 271 24.38 -2.08 -0.95
N LEU A 272 23.93 -1.60 0.22
CA LEU A 272 23.98 -2.40 1.45
C LEU A 272 23.10 -3.66 1.36
N LEU A 273 21.90 -3.55 0.77
CA LEU A 273 21.04 -4.72 0.56
C LEU A 273 21.69 -5.75 -0.37
N ARG A 274 22.34 -5.30 -1.46
CA ARG A 274 23.13 -6.17 -2.34
C ARG A 274 24.26 -6.86 -1.59
N GLN A 275 24.93 -6.16 -0.68
CA GLN A 275 26.02 -6.72 0.11
C GLN A 275 25.52 -7.78 1.09
N VAL A 276 24.44 -7.51 1.83
CA VAL A 276 23.82 -8.46 2.76
C VAL A 276 23.35 -9.72 2.02
N MET A 277 22.78 -9.57 0.82
CA MET A 277 22.35 -10.71 0.01
C MET A 277 23.49 -11.60 -0.49
N ARG A 278 24.73 -11.08 -0.58
CA ARG A 278 25.90 -11.89 -0.95
C ARG A 278 26.46 -12.69 0.23
N MET A 279 26.03 -12.42 1.46
CA MET A 279 26.50 -13.08 2.67
C MET A 279 25.74 -14.37 3.00
N GLY A 280 24.53 -14.55 2.45
CA GLY A 280 23.67 -15.72 2.67
C GLY A 280 23.71 -16.69 1.50
#